data_AF-A0AAJ3EC39-F1
#
_entry.id   AF-A0AAJ3EC39-F1
#
_cell.length_a   1.000
_cell.length_b   1.000
_cell.length_c   1.000
_cell.angle_alpha   90.00
_cell.angle_beta   90.00
_cell.angle_gamma   90.00
#
_symmetry.space_group_name_H-M   'P 1'
#
loop_
_entity.id
_entity.type
_entity.pdbx_description
1 polymer ?
#
loop_
_entity_poly.entity_id
_entity_poly.type
_entity_poly.pdbx_seq_one_letter_code
_entity_poly.pdbx_strand_id
1 'polypeptide(L)'
;MRQQMVLGDFIFGLSRGFAYSTLQRSSDGGWGDLEIIASKPQSRQNGQKLEKLTFAGTAMAAVGMQRLDQLRALQDARAPLPLVDGIGRNWGLWRITAVTENQANVIDDGTAMVITWSLVLEEFVNA
;
A
#
# COMPACT_ATOMS: atom_id res chain seq x y z
N MET A 1 -0.47 6.20 -22.30
CA MET A 1 -1.21 6.47 -21.04
C MET A 1 -0.21 6.51 -19.90
N ARG A 2 -0.30 7.48 -18.98
CA ARG A 2 0.68 7.66 -17.88
C ARG A 2 0.44 6.63 -16.77
N GLN A 3 1.51 6.05 -16.25
CA GLN A 3 1.49 5.25 -15.01
C GLN A 3 1.31 6.18 -13.81
N GLN A 4 0.58 5.72 -12.79
CA GLN A 4 0.40 6.48 -11.55
C GLN A 4 1.58 6.25 -10.60
N MET A 5 2.02 4.99 -10.48
CA MET A 5 3.01 4.56 -9.50
C MET A 5 3.55 3.18 -9.86
N VAL A 6 4.72 2.83 -9.33
CA VAL A 6 5.37 1.54 -9.54
C VAL A 6 5.91 1.02 -8.20
N LEU A 7 5.59 -0.23 -7.85
CA LEU A 7 6.11 -0.96 -6.69
C LEU A 7 6.94 -2.14 -7.20
N GLY A 8 8.27 -2.03 -7.18
CA GLY A 8 9.16 -2.98 -7.85
C GLY A 8 8.85 -3.03 -9.35
N ASP A 9 8.34 -4.17 -9.82
CA ASP A 9 7.92 -4.35 -11.21
C ASP A 9 6.40 -4.19 -11.41
N PHE A 10 5.65 -3.93 -10.33
CA PHE A 10 4.20 -3.79 -10.38
C PHE A 10 3.77 -2.35 -10.67
N ILE A 11 3.15 -2.14 -11.83
CA ILE A 11 2.71 -0.81 -12.27
C ILE A 11 1.25 -0.54 -11.92
N PHE A 12 1.00 0.49 -11.11
CA PHE A 12 -0.34 1.04 -10.92
C PHE A 12 -0.66 2.02 -12.05
N GLY A 13 -1.80 1.81 -12.70
CA GLY A 13 -2.31 2.75 -13.71
C GLY A 13 -3.37 2.15 -14.63
N LEU A 14 -4.09 3.05 -15.30
CA LEU A 14 -5.15 2.69 -16.23
C LEU A 14 -4.64 1.88 -17.42
N SER A 15 -3.37 2.07 -17.81
CA SER A 15 -2.72 1.31 -18.88
C SER A 15 -2.60 -0.19 -18.59
N ARG A 16 -2.64 -0.59 -17.32
CA ARG A 16 -2.57 -2.00 -16.89
C ARG A 16 -3.90 -2.52 -16.33
N GLY A 17 -4.99 -1.73 -16.45
CA GLY A 17 -6.29 -2.08 -15.87
C GLY A 17 -6.30 -2.16 -14.35
N PHE A 18 -5.32 -1.53 -13.67
CA PHE A 18 -5.15 -1.62 -12.22
C PHE A 18 -4.64 -0.29 -11.65
N ALA A 19 -5.54 0.68 -11.55
CA ALA A 19 -5.26 2.01 -11.01
C ALA A 19 -5.79 2.13 -9.58
N TYR A 20 -5.06 2.83 -8.71
CA TYR A 20 -5.62 3.23 -7.41
C TYR A 20 -6.49 4.48 -7.59
N SER A 21 -7.54 4.59 -6.79
CA SER A 21 -8.40 5.78 -6.70
C SER A 21 -8.07 6.60 -5.46
N THR A 22 -7.58 5.98 -4.39
CA THR A 22 -7.19 6.66 -3.15
C THR A 22 -5.83 6.19 -2.65
N LEU A 23 -5.13 7.11 -2.00
CA LEU A 23 -3.88 6.86 -1.29
C LEU A 23 -3.93 7.59 0.05
N GLN A 24 -3.89 6.82 1.13
CA GLN A 24 -3.75 7.33 2.49
C GLN A 24 -2.32 7.09 2.98
N ARG A 25 -1.67 8.13 3.50
CA ARG A 25 -0.36 8.04 4.15
C ARG A 25 -0.51 8.38 5.64
N SER A 26 0.10 7.58 6.50
CA SER A 26 0.20 7.82 7.94
C SER A 26 1.67 7.81 8.35
N SER A 27 2.08 8.87 9.05
CA SER A 27 3.41 9.06 9.61
C SER A 27 3.28 9.44 11.09
N ASP A 28 4.20 8.99 11.91
CA ASP A 28 4.22 9.24 13.36
C ASP A 28 5.30 10.28 13.69
N GLY A 29 4.97 11.28 14.53
CA GLY A 29 5.91 12.35 14.89
C GLY A 29 6.99 11.95 15.90
N GLY A 30 6.95 10.73 16.41
CA GLY A 30 7.90 10.17 17.37
C GLY A 30 7.80 10.74 18.78
N TRP A 31 6.76 11.50 19.10
CA TRP A 31 6.57 12.08 20.43
C TRP A 31 5.87 11.08 21.36
N GLY A 32 6.43 10.89 22.55
CA GLY A 32 5.79 10.18 23.64
C GLY A 32 5.74 11.04 24.89
N ASP A 33 4.62 10.97 25.62
CA ASP A 33 4.43 11.75 26.84
C ASP A 33 4.82 10.94 28.07
N LEU A 34 5.61 11.56 28.95
CA LEU A 34 5.99 11.01 30.24
C LEU A 34 5.12 11.67 31.33
N GLU A 35 4.24 10.87 31.92
CA GLU A 35 3.36 11.29 33.02
C GLU A 35 4.18 11.61 34.28
N ILE A 36 3.86 12.74 34.92
CA ILE A 36 4.49 13.19 36.17
C ILE A 36 3.39 13.45 37.18
N ILE A 37 3.45 12.80 38.34
CA ILE A 37 2.37 12.80 39.36
C ILE A 37 2.01 14.23 39.82
N ALA A 38 2.96 15.15 39.84
CA ALA A 38 2.78 16.49 40.40
C ALA A 38 2.79 17.63 39.36
N SER A 39 2.84 17.33 38.05
CA SER A 39 2.89 18.35 37.00
C SER A 39 2.22 17.88 35.71
N LYS A 40 2.12 18.76 34.71
CA LYS A 40 1.73 18.32 33.36
C LYS A 40 2.74 17.30 32.81
N PRO A 41 2.30 16.37 31.94
CA PRO A 41 3.19 15.43 31.27
C PRO A 41 4.28 16.15 30.46
N GLN A 42 5.47 15.57 30.43
CA GLN A 42 6.58 16.07 29.60
C GLN A 42 6.65 15.29 28.29
N SER A 43 6.61 16.00 27.16
CA SER A 43 6.76 15.36 25.85
C SER A 43 8.24 15.09 25.53
N ARG A 44 8.54 13.88 25.04
CA ARG A 44 9.88 13.44 24.66
C ARG A 44 9.90 12.88 23.25
N GLN A 45 10.99 13.15 22.53
CA GLN A 45 11.22 12.62 21.20
C GLN A 45 11.86 11.22 21.32
N ASN A 46 11.07 10.20 20.98
CA ASN A 46 11.41 8.78 21.11
C ASN A 46 11.76 8.13 19.75
N GLY A 47 11.64 8.88 18.65
CA GLY A 47 11.86 8.39 17.29
C GLY A 47 10.55 8.02 16.59
N GLN A 48 10.51 8.24 15.29
CA GLN A 48 9.32 8.03 14.46
C GLN A 48 9.07 6.53 14.26
N LYS A 49 7.79 6.14 14.23
CA LYS A 49 7.38 4.81 13.77
C LYS A 49 7.48 4.75 12.25
N LEU A 50 7.55 3.53 11.71
CA LEU A 50 7.53 3.26 10.28
C LEU A 50 6.27 3.87 9.64
N GLU A 51 6.43 4.53 8.49
CA GLU A 51 5.29 5.03 7.75
C GLU A 51 4.39 3.90 7.22
N LYS A 52 3.10 4.20 7.07
CA LYS A 52 2.12 3.28 6.50
C LYS A 52 1.40 3.93 5.32
N LEU A 53 1.32 3.21 4.20
CA LEU A 53 0.54 3.60 3.03
C LEU A 53 -0.61 2.62 2.82
N THR A 54 -1.79 3.14 2.59
CA THR A 54 -2.96 2.36 2.20
C THR A 54 -3.44 2.85 0.83
N PHE A 55 -3.36 1.97 -0.15
CA PHE A 55 -3.91 2.18 -1.49
C PHE A 55 -5.26 1.49 -1.57
N ALA A 56 -6.23 2.11 -2.21
CA ALA A 56 -7.46 1.43 -2.57
C ALA A 56 -7.90 1.79 -3.98
N GLY A 57 -8.66 0.89 -4.59
CA GLY A 57 -9.15 1.05 -5.94
C GLY A 57 -10.16 -0.01 -6.34
N THR A 58 -10.51 0.04 -7.62
CA THR A 58 -11.39 -0.93 -8.25
C THR A 58 -10.68 -1.50 -9.48
N ALA A 59 -10.75 -2.81 -9.64
CA ALA A 59 -10.31 -3.53 -10.81
C ALA A 59 -11.49 -4.32 -11.40
N MET A 60 -11.36 -4.74 -12.66
CA MET A 60 -12.45 -5.36 -13.40
C MET A 60 -12.03 -6.69 -13.98
N ALA A 61 -12.93 -7.67 -13.94
CA ALA A 61 -12.83 -8.96 -14.61
C ALA A 61 -11.53 -9.73 -14.30
N ALA A 62 -11.20 -10.69 -15.17
CA ALA A 62 -10.05 -11.58 -15.03
C ALA A 62 -8.71 -10.81 -14.94
N VAL A 63 -8.59 -9.67 -15.62
CA VAL A 63 -7.38 -8.84 -15.55
C VAL A 63 -7.15 -8.34 -14.12
N GLY A 64 -8.21 -7.88 -13.44
CA GLY A 64 -8.10 -7.44 -12.04
C GLY A 64 -7.65 -8.56 -11.11
N MET A 65 -8.21 -9.77 -11.27
CA MET A 65 -7.84 -10.96 -10.48
C MET A 65 -6.37 -11.31 -10.67
N GLN A 66 -5.91 -11.40 -11.93
CA GLN A 66 -4.51 -11.72 -12.25
C GLN A 66 -3.53 -10.68 -11.64
N ARG A 67 -3.92 -9.41 -11.60
CA ARG A 67 -3.09 -8.35 -11.00
C ARG A 67 -3.02 -8.48 -9.48
N LEU A 68 -4.10 -8.92 -8.82
CA LEU A 68 -4.10 -9.20 -7.38
C LEU A 68 -3.23 -10.41 -7.05
N ASP A 69 -3.24 -11.45 -7.89
CA ASP A 69 -2.34 -12.60 -7.72
C ASP A 69 -0.87 -12.21 -7.90
N GLN A 70 -0.56 -11.27 -8.80
CA GLN A 70 0.79 -10.69 -8.91
C GLN A 70 1.20 -9.95 -7.64
N LEU A 71 0.29 -9.19 -7.01
CA LEU A 71 0.58 -8.53 -5.73
C LEU A 71 0.82 -9.55 -4.61
N ARG A 72 0.05 -10.64 -4.57
CA ARG A 72 0.26 -11.74 -3.60
C ARG A 72 1.59 -12.44 -3.82
N ALA A 73 1.97 -12.70 -5.08
CA ALA A 73 3.29 -13.27 -5.39
C ALA A 73 4.44 -12.37 -4.92
N LEU A 74 4.30 -11.04 -5.06
CA LEU A 74 5.27 -10.08 -4.52
C LEU A 74 5.28 -10.06 -2.98
N GLN A 75 4.12 -10.22 -2.34
CA GLN A 75 4.03 -10.36 -0.89
C GLN A 75 4.74 -11.64 -0.40
N ASP A 76 4.54 -12.76 -1.10
CA ASP A 76 5.13 -14.06 -0.78
C ASP A 76 6.65 -14.10 -0.98
N ALA A 77 7.19 -13.24 -1.85
CA ALA A 77 8.63 -13.05 -1.98
C ALA A 77 9.28 -12.46 -0.72
N ARG A 78 8.49 -11.86 0.20
CA ARG A 78 8.92 -11.33 1.51
C ARG A 78 10.10 -10.36 1.42
N ALA A 79 10.22 -9.67 0.29
CA ALA A 79 11.28 -8.71 0.02
C ALA A 79 10.72 -7.29 0.04
N PRO A 80 11.47 -6.31 0.56
CA PRO A 80 11.11 -4.90 0.40
C PRO A 80 11.28 -4.49 -1.07
N LEU A 81 10.34 -3.69 -1.56
CA LEU A 81 10.30 -3.24 -2.95
C LEU A 81 10.45 -1.73 -3.04
N PRO A 82 11.18 -1.20 -4.04
CA PRO A 82 11.25 0.22 -4.28
C PRO A 82 9.89 0.75 -4.75
N LEU A 83 9.53 1.93 -4.27
CA LEU A 83 8.27 2.57 -4.62
C LEU A 83 8.54 3.90 -5.32
N VAL A 84 8.02 4.07 -6.54
CA VAL A 84 8.30 5.23 -7.39
C VAL A 84 7.00 5.77 -7.96
N ASP A 85 6.75 7.07 -7.86
CA ASP A 85 5.55 7.67 -8.43
C ASP A 85 5.64 7.93 -9.95
N GLY A 86 4.52 8.29 -10.55
CA GLY A 86 4.41 8.53 -12.00
C GLY A 86 5.18 9.75 -12.51
N ILE A 87 5.71 10.60 -11.62
CA ILE A 87 6.60 11.72 -11.98
C ILE A 87 8.08 11.40 -11.71
N GLY A 88 8.40 10.20 -11.24
CA GLY A 88 9.76 9.70 -11.06
C GLY A 88 10.36 9.94 -9.67
N ARG A 89 9.58 10.38 -8.68
CA ARG A 89 10.06 10.50 -7.30
C ARG A 89 10.16 9.11 -6.67
N ASN A 90 11.34 8.80 -6.13
CA ASN A 90 11.54 7.63 -5.29
C ASN A 90 11.00 7.87 -3.87
N TRP A 91 10.17 6.96 -3.39
CA TRP A 91 9.54 6.97 -2.06
C TRP A 91 10.24 6.04 -1.06
N GLY A 92 11.33 5.38 -1.46
CA GLY A 92 12.08 4.45 -0.62
C GLY A 92 11.65 3.00 -0.80
N LEU A 93 11.95 2.19 0.20
CA LEU A 93 11.67 0.75 0.23
C LEU A 93 10.43 0.47 1.08
N TRP A 94 9.55 -0.38 0.58
CA TRP A 94 8.26 -0.67 1.17
C TRP A 94 7.98 -2.16 1.14
N ARG A 95 7.37 -2.68 2.21
CA ARG A 95 6.91 -4.08 2.29
C ARG A 95 5.40 -4.16 2.17
N ILE A 96 4.92 -5.18 1.47
CA ILE A 96 3.49 -5.50 1.41
C ILE A 96 3.11 -6.17 2.74
N THR A 97 2.22 -5.54 3.51
CA THR A 97 1.75 -6.09 4.79
C THR A 97 0.39 -6.77 4.65
N ALA A 98 -0.49 -6.23 3.80
CA ALA A 98 -1.80 -6.82 3.54
C ALA A 98 -2.30 -6.51 2.14
N VAL A 99 -2.95 -7.50 1.52
CA VAL A 99 -3.74 -7.36 0.29
C VAL A 99 -5.13 -7.88 0.60
N THR A 100 -6.15 -7.03 0.43
CA THR A 100 -7.56 -7.37 0.63
C THR A 100 -8.32 -7.11 -0.65
N GLU A 101 -9.22 -8.01 -1.03
CA GLU A 101 -10.13 -7.83 -2.15
C GLU A 101 -11.55 -8.23 -1.77
N ASN A 102 -12.53 -7.60 -2.43
CA ASN A 102 -13.93 -7.96 -2.38
C ASN A 102 -14.44 -8.08 -3.82
N GLN A 103 -14.85 -9.29 -4.19
CA GLN A 103 -15.28 -9.66 -5.53
C GLN A 103 -16.81 -9.61 -5.62
N ALA A 104 -17.33 -8.95 -6.66
CA ALA A 104 -18.75 -8.78 -6.91
C ALA A 104 -19.10 -9.08 -8.38
N ASN A 105 -20.39 -9.39 -8.62
CA ASN A 105 -20.91 -9.74 -9.93
C ASN A 105 -20.11 -10.89 -10.58
N VAL A 106 -19.99 -11.99 -9.85
CA VAL A 106 -19.25 -13.18 -10.29
C VAL A 106 -20.10 -13.92 -11.33
N ILE A 107 -19.51 -14.21 -12.50
CA ILE A 107 -20.16 -14.96 -13.57
C ILE A 107 -19.98 -16.47 -13.38
N ASP A 108 -20.55 -17.27 -14.27
CA ASP A 108 -20.62 -18.73 -14.19
C ASP A 108 -19.25 -19.43 -14.14
N ASP A 109 -18.21 -18.81 -14.71
CA ASP A 109 -16.82 -19.30 -14.67
C ASP A 109 -16.04 -18.90 -13.39
N GLY A 110 -16.67 -18.16 -12.47
CA GLY A 110 -16.02 -17.67 -11.24
C GLY A 110 -15.28 -16.33 -11.40
N THR A 111 -15.29 -15.72 -12.58
CA THR A 111 -14.68 -14.39 -12.81
C THR A 111 -15.53 -13.28 -12.18
N ALA A 112 -14.92 -12.49 -11.31
CA ALA A 112 -15.56 -11.32 -10.74
C ALA A 112 -15.54 -10.14 -11.72
N MET A 113 -16.71 -9.61 -12.09
CA MET A 113 -16.77 -8.43 -12.96
C MET A 113 -16.27 -7.16 -12.28
N VAL A 114 -16.47 -7.05 -10.95
CA VAL A 114 -16.02 -5.89 -10.15
C VAL A 114 -15.24 -6.37 -8.94
N ILE A 115 -14.07 -5.79 -8.72
CA ILE A 115 -13.20 -6.13 -7.59
C ILE A 115 -12.78 -4.85 -6.88
N THR A 116 -13.26 -4.67 -5.66
CA THR A 116 -12.79 -3.58 -4.78
C THR A 116 -11.60 -4.10 -4.00
N TRP A 117 -10.47 -3.41 -4.05
CA TRP A 117 -9.24 -3.87 -3.43
C TRP A 117 -8.59 -2.81 -2.54
N SER A 118 -7.81 -3.29 -1.57
CA SER A 118 -6.97 -2.49 -0.68
C SER A 118 -5.60 -3.14 -0.53
N LEU A 119 -4.55 -2.33 -0.62
CA LEU A 119 -3.16 -2.73 -0.45
C LEU A 119 -2.55 -1.88 0.67
N VAL A 120 -1.98 -2.54 1.66
CA VAL A 120 -1.30 -1.89 2.77
C VAL A 120 0.20 -2.13 2.65
N LEU A 121 0.94 -1.04 2.55
CA LEU A 121 2.39 -1.03 2.60
C LEU A 121 2.87 -0.43 3.92
N GLU A 122 3.98 -0.94 4.40
CA GLU A 122 4.70 -0.37 5.52
C GLU A 122 6.14 -0.09 5.10
N GLU A 123 6.68 1.01 5.60
CA GLU A 123 8.03 1.46 5.30
C GLU A 123 9.05 0.41 5.74
N PHE A 124 10.07 0.20 4.92
CA PHE A 124 11.20 -0.65 5.26
C PHE A 124 12.47 0.20 5.37
N VAL A 125 13.00 0.29 6.58
CA VAL A 125 14.28 0.95 6.87
C VAL A 125 15.33 -0.12 7.11
N ASN A 126 16.38 -0.12 6.28
CA ASN A 126 17.56 -0.95 6.49
C ASN A 126 18.52 -0.15 7.39
N ALA A 127 18.54 -0.47 8.68
CA ALA A 127 19.44 0.15 9.66
C ALA A 127 20.87 -0.41 9.52
#